data_AF-A0A2V1CNX6-F1
#
_entry.id   AF-A0A2V1CNX6-F1
#
_cell.length_a   1.000
_cell.length_b   1.000
_cell.length_c   1.000
_cell.angle_alpha   90.00
_cell.angle_beta   90.00
_cell.angle_gamma   90.00
#
_symmetry.space_group_name_H-M   'P 1'
#
loop_
_entity.id
_entity.type
_entity.pdbx_description
1 polymer ?
#
loop_
_entity_poly.entity_id
_entity_poly.type
_entity_poly.pdbx_seq_one_letter_code
_entity_poly.pdbx_strand_id
1 'polypeptide(L)'
;INQLSHQPSCASTPTTSPRQVHLIDSSLFTYLSSPSSKHPSFTITPGQLGENITTSNIDLVSLPRDTLLHFGSGGDHAIVRITGLREPKKRLNEWPVGLLDRCVVKDRKGRVVGSRIGVMGVVVREGYVQPGGQIWVEKPE
;
A
#
# COMPACT_ATOMS: atom_id res chain seq x y z
N ILE A 1 -8.63 28.20 -43.54
CA ILE A 1 -7.66 27.13 -43.16
C ILE A 1 -6.45 27.81 -42.53
N ASN A 2 -6.53 28.12 -41.23
CA ASN A 2 -5.40 28.70 -40.50
C ASN A 2 -4.70 27.58 -39.72
N GLN A 3 -3.48 27.24 -40.13
CA GLN A 3 -2.59 26.39 -39.34
C GLN A 3 -2.03 27.22 -38.19
N LEU A 4 -2.37 26.83 -36.95
CA LEU A 4 -1.69 27.29 -35.75
C LEU A 4 -0.53 26.33 -35.47
N SER A 5 0.67 26.80 -35.75
CA SER A 5 1.94 26.20 -35.37
C SER A 5 2.10 26.27 -33.85
N HIS A 6 1.85 25.15 -33.17
CA HIS A 6 2.20 24.97 -31.76
C HIS A 6 3.71 24.73 -31.64
N GLN A 7 4.45 25.70 -31.10
CA GLN A 7 5.78 25.45 -30.55
C GLN A 7 5.61 24.84 -29.15
N PRO A 8 6.16 23.66 -28.85
CA PRO A 8 6.17 23.14 -27.49
C PRO A 8 7.34 23.76 -26.74
N SER A 9 7.07 24.76 -25.90
CA SER A 9 8.00 25.15 -24.83
C SER A 9 7.78 24.23 -23.63
N CYS A 10 8.90 23.86 -23.00
CA CYS A 10 9.03 23.17 -21.71
C CYS A 10 9.38 21.67 -21.84
N ALA A 11 10.67 21.43 -22.10
CA ALA A 11 11.34 20.22 -21.67
C ALA A 11 11.37 20.20 -20.13
N SER A 12 10.30 19.68 -19.53
CA SER A 12 10.31 19.24 -18.14
C SER A 12 10.90 17.83 -18.14
N THR A 13 12.18 17.69 -17.76
CA THR A 13 12.73 16.39 -17.36
C THR A 13 11.76 15.74 -16.36
N PRO A 14 11.20 14.55 -16.64
CA PRO A 14 10.33 13.89 -15.68
C PRO A 14 11.18 13.57 -14.45
N THR A 15 10.98 14.31 -13.36
CA THR A 15 11.52 13.93 -12.06
C THR A 15 10.96 12.55 -11.75
N THR A 16 11.77 11.51 -11.88
CA THR A 16 11.37 10.14 -11.61
C THR A 16 11.09 10.05 -10.12
N SER A 17 9.85 10.27 -9.72
CA SER A 17 9.43 9.89 -8.38
C SER A 17 9.67 8.39 -8.26
N PRO A 18 10.31 7.91 -7.17
CA PRO A 18 10.49 6.48 -7.00
C PRO A 18 9.12 5.82 -7.09
N ARG A 19 9.02 4.74 -7.86
CA ARG A 19 7.76 4.01 -8.07
C ARG A 19 7.25 3.56 -6.70
N GLN A 20 6.30 4.32 -6.13
CA GLN A 20 5.69 3.98 -4.85
C GLN A 20 4.76 2.79 -5.05
N VAL A 21 4.89 1.81 -4.17
CA VAL A 21 4.07 0.62 -4.11
C VAL A 21 3.34 0.63 -2.78
N HIS A 22 2.03 0.45 -2.83
CA HIS A 22 1.19 0.31 -1.65
C HIS A 22 0.96 -1.18 -1.38
N LEU A 23 1.22 -1.63 -0.15
CA LEU A 23 1.02 -3.02 0.24
C LEU A 23 0.07 -3.13 1.42
N ILE A 24 -0.81 -4.12 1.39
CA ILE A 24 -1.75 -4.43 2.47
C ILE A 24 -1.73 -5.93 2.72
N ASP A 25 -1.76 -6.33 3.98
CA ASP A 25 -1.91 -7.73 4.36
C ASP A 25 -3.39 -8.12 4.43
N SER A 26 -3.72 -9.30 3.90
CA SER A 26 -5.09 -9.78 3.81
C SER A 26 -5.76 -9.97 5.17
N SER A 27 -5.00 -10.09 6.27
CA SER A 27 -5.55 -10.12 7.62
C SER A 27 -6.37 -8.87 7.96
N LEU A 28 -6.04 -7.71 7.37
CA LEU A 28 -6.86 -6.50 7.52
C LEU A 28 -8.25 -6.69 6.91
N PHE A 29 -8.36 -7.37 5.77
CA PHE A 29 -9.65 -7.60 5.11
C PHE A 29 -10.51 -8.56 5.94
N THR A 30 -9.90 -9.62 6.49
CA THR A 30 -10.56 -10.52 7.44
C THR A 30 -11.01 -9.78 8.71
N TYR A 31 -10.19 -8.86 9.21
CA TYR A 31 -10.58 -8.02 10.35
C TYR A 31 -11.79 -7.13 10.00
N LEU A 32 -11.76 -6.48 8.84
CA LEU A 32 -12.82 -5.57 8.40
C LEU A 32 -14.12 -6.29 7.98
N SER A 33 -14.05 -7.56 7.56
CA SER A 33 -15.23 -8.37 7.27
C SER A 33 -15.98 -8.84 8.51
N SER A 34 -15.40 -8.67 9.70
CA SER A 34 -16.08 -8.90 10.97
C SER A 34 -16.80 -7.62 11.44
N PRO A 35 -18.05 -7.71 11.94
CA PRO A 35 -18.73 -6.55 12.51
C PRO A 35 -18.11 -6.13 13.85
N SER A 36 -18.42 -4.91 14.27
CA SER A 36 -18.03 -4.35 15.57
C SER A 36 -19.23 -3.73 16.27
N SER A 37 -19.06 -3.28 17.52
CA SER A 37 -20.12 -2.58 18.25
C SER A 37 -20.60 -1.29 17.58
N LYS A 38 -19.76 -0.64 16.75
CA LYS A 38 -20.05 0.66 16.14
C LYS A 38 -20.24 0.62 14.62
N HIS A 39 -19.72 -0.41 13.95
CA HIS A 39 -19.70 -0.50 12.49
C HIS A 39 -20.06 -1.91 12.02
N PRO A 40 -20.76 -2.05 10.87
CA PRO A 40 -21.08 -3.34 10.28
C PRO A 40 -19.82 -4.05 9.75
N SER A 41 -20.00 -5.29 9.29
CA SER A 41 -19.01 -5.96 8.45
C SER A 41 -18.84 -5.22 7.12
N PHE A 42 -17.61 -5.15 6.63
CA PHE A 42 -17.29 -4.59 5.32
C PHE A 42 -16.86 -5.70 4.35
N THR A 43 -17.52 -5.79 3.20
CA THR A 43 -17.05 -6.64 2.10
C THR A 43 -15.98 -5.88 1.32
N ILE A 44 -14.74 -6.37 1.39
CA ILE A 44 -13.57 -5.74 0.75
C ILE A 44 -12.89 -6.78 -0.13
N THR A 45 -12.60 -6.41 -1.38
CA THR A 45 -11.80 -7.22 -2.31
C THR A 45 -10.37 -6.68 -2.42
N PRO A 46 -9.40 -7.53 -2.79
CA PRO A 46 -8.05 -7.08 -3.14
C PRO A 46 -8.06 -5.94 -4.17
N GLY A 47 -7.26 -4.91 -3.94
CA GLY A 47 -7.15 -3.67 -4.71
C GLY A 47 -8.13 -2.57 -4.30
N GLN A 48 -9.20 -2.89 -3.56
CA GLN A 48 -10.28 -1.94 -3.26
C GLN A 48 -9.83 -0.82 -2.30
N LEU A 49 -8.82 -1.07 -1.45
CA LEU A 49 -8.24 -0.04 -0.59
C LEU A 49 -7.11 0.72 -1.30
N GLY A 50 -6.96 0.55 -2.62
CA GLY A 50 -5.98 1.22 -3.46
C GLY A 50 -4.55 0.77 -3.18
N GLU A 51 -4.37 -0.46 -2.71
CA GLU A 51 -3.09 -1.16 -2.70
C GLU A 51 -2.73 -1.70 -4.08
N ASN A 52 -1.44 -1.83 -4.33
CA ASN A 52 -0.93 -2.47 -5.55
C ASN A 52 -0.74 -3.97 -5.34
N ILE A 53 -0.32 -4.37 -4.14
CA ILE A 53 -0.07 -5.76 -3.79
C ILE A 53 -0.79 -6.08 -2.48
N THR A 54 -1.62 -7.11 -2.52
CA THR A 54 -2.15 -7.76 -1.32
C THR A 54 -1.22 -8.92 -0.94
N THR A 55 -0.71 -8.92 0.29
CA THR A 55 0.06 -10.03 0.84
C THR A 55 -0.82 -10.90 1.72
N SER A 56 -0.33 -12.08 2.08
CA SER A 56 -0.95 -12.93 3.09
C SER A 56 0.11 -13.49 4.03
N ASN A 57 -0.26 -13.71 5.29
CA ASN A 57 0.60 -14.28 6.32
C ASN A 57 1.87 -13.48 6.61
N ILE A 58 1.85 -12.16 6.36
CA ILE A 58 2.96 -11.25 6.66
C ILE A 58 2.41 -10.07 7.44
N ASP A 59 2.87 -9.89 8.68
CA ASP A 59 2.52 -8.71 9.49
C ASP A 59 3.30 -7.47 9.01
N LEU A 60 2.89 -6.94 7.85
CA LEU A 60 3.54 -5.82 7.17
C LEU A 60 3.67 -4.59 8.07
N VAL A 61 2.65 -4.29 8.88
CA VAL A 61 2.61 -3.08 9.71
C VAL A 61 3.55 -3.14 10.90
N SER A 62 4.01 -4.33 11.28
CA SER A 62 5.02 -4.55 12.32
C SER A 62 6.44 -4.63 11.76
N LEU A 63 6.62 -4.66 10.44
CA LEU A 63 7.95 -4.67 9.83
C LEU A 63 8.61 -3.29 9.98
N PRO A 64 9.91 -3.24 10.33
CA PRO A 64 10.63 -1.98 10.41
C PRO A 64 10.76 -1.34 9.04
N ARG A 65 10.96 -0.01 9.03
CA ARG A 65 11.40 0.72 7.85
C ARG A 65 12.68 0.09 7.30
N ASP A 66 12.87 0.18 5.99
CA ASP A 66 14.01 -0.36 5.24
C ASP A 66 14.06 -1.89 5.11
N THR A 67 13.07 -2.60 5.63
CA THR A 67 12.82 -4.02 5.30
C THR A 67 12.65 -4.19 3.79
N LEU A 68 13.31 -5.20 3.21
CA LEU A 68 13.17 -5.59 1.81
C LEU A 68 12.19 -6.76 1.68
N LEU A 69 11.28 -6.63 0.73
CA LEU A 69 10.32 -7.66 0.34
C LEU A 69 10.70 -8.18 -1.05
N HIS A 70 11.08 -9.45 -1.10
CA HIS A 70 11.52 -10.14 -2.30
C HIS A 70 10.36 -10.95 -2.87
N PHE A 71 9.89 -10.62 -4.07
CA PHE A 71 8.71 -11.25 -4.68
C PHE A 71 9.10 -12.44 -5.58
N GLY A 72 9.52 -13.54 -4.96
CA GLY A 72 9.92 -14.78 -5.63
C GLY A 72 11.39 -15.14 -5.40
N SER A 73 11.88 -16.11 -6.18
CA SER A 73 13.27 -16.58 -6.16
C SER A 73 13.90 -16.47 -7.56
N GLY A 74 15.21 -16.24 -7.64
CA GLY A 74 15.96 -16.12 -8.91
C GLY A 74 16.43 -14.70 -9.24
N GLY A 75 17.02 -14.48 -10.41
CA GLY A 75 17.63 -13.19 -10.80
C GLY A 75 16.64 -12.06 -11.09
N ASP A 76 15.44 -12.40 -11.57
CA ASP A 76 14.50 -11.43 -12.19
C ASP A 76 13.28 -11.06 -11.31
N HIS A 77 13.36 -11.30 -9.99
CA HIS A 77 12.26 -10.96 -9.08
C HIS A 77 12.30 -9.50 -8.65
N ALA A 78 11.13 -8.89 -8.44
CA ALA A 78 11.04 -7.55 -7.91
C ALA A 78 11.48 -7.51 -6.43
N ILE A 79 12.12 -6.41 -6.02
CA ILE A 79 12.38 -6.10 -4.61
C ILE A 79 11.75 -4.75 -4.28
N VAL A 80 10.95 -4.73 -3.22
CA VAL A 80 10.35 -3.50 -2.68
C VAL A 80 10.90 -3.25 -1.28
N ARG A 81 11.41 -2.04 -1.05
CA ARG A 81 11.83 -1.60 0.28
C ARG A 81 10.69 -0.86 0.98
N ILE A 82 10.37 -1.27 2.21
CA ILE A 82 9.36 -0.59 3.04
C ILE A 82 9.89 0.79 3.45
N THR A 83 9.13 1.83 3.18
CA THR A 83 9.48 3.22 3.54
C THR A 83 8.70 3.73 4.74
N GLY A 84 7.61 3.06 5.13
CA GLY A 84 6.84 3.39 6.32
C GLY A 84 5.40 2.91 6.26
N LEU A 85 4.62 3.27 7.27
CA LEU A 85 3.19 2.99 7.31
C LEU A 85 2.45 3.81 6.24
N ARG A 86 1.40 3.20 5.69
CA ARG A 86 0.51 3.88 4.75
C ARG A 86 -0.52 4.67 5.54
N GLU A 87 -0.49 5.99 5.35
CA GLU A 87 -1.62 6.84 5.71
C GLU A 87 -2.72 6.68 4.65
N PRO A 88 -3.94 6.33 5.05
CA PRO A 88 -5.04 6.21 4.11
C PRO A 88 -5.43 7.60 3.61
N LYS A 89 -5.12 7.87 2.34
CA LYS A 89 -5.67 9.03 1.65
C LYS A 89 -7.06 8.65 1.16
N LYS A 90 -8.08 9.08 1.90
CA LYS A 90 -9.48 8.92 1.49
C LYS A 90 -9.68 9.59 0.13
N ARG A 91 -9.82 8.82 -0.94
CA ARG A 91 -10.49 9.33 -2.14
C ARG A 91 -11.99 9.37 -1.82
N LEU A 92 -12.61 10.52 -2.05
CA LEU A 92 -14.02 10.72 -1.74
C LEU A 92 -14.86 9.67 -2.52
N ASN A 93 -15.76 8.98 -1.83
CA ASN A 93 -16.73 7.99 -2.37
C ASN A 93 -16.21 6.59 -2.76
N GLU A 94 -14.92 6.28 -2.63
CA GLU A 94 -14.42 4.91 -2.97
C GLU A 94 -14.58 3.91 -1.82
N TRP A 95 -14.61 4.37 -0.56
CA TRP A 95 -14.61 3.49 0.61
C TRP A 95 -15.93 3.53 1.37
N PRO A 96 -16.40 2.38 1.88
CA PRO A 96 -17.55 2.31 2.77
C PRO A 96 -17.46 3.30 3.94
N VAL A 97 -18.59 3.92 4.29
CA VAL A 97 -18.68 4.84 5.42
C VAL A 97 -18.31 4.12 6.72
N GLY A 98 -17.45 4.73 7.53
CA GLY A 98 -16.99 4.18 8.80
C GLY A 98 -15.87 3.13 8.70
N LEU A 99 -15.43 2.74 7.50
CA LEU A 99 -14.31 1.79 7.34
C LEU A 99 -13.02 2.34 7.95
N LEU A 100 -12.74 3.62 7.75
CA LEU A 100 -11.54 4.27 8.30
C LEU A 100 -11.53 4.29 9.83
N ASP A 101 -12.69 4.43 10.46
CA ASP A 101 -12.83 4.43 11.92
C ASP A 101 -12.45 3.07 12.53
N ARG A 102 -12.54 1.98 11.75
CA ARG A 102 -12.05 0.64 12.16
C ARG A 102 -10.54 0.51 12.06
N CYS A 103 -9.88 1.34 11.27
CA CYS A 103 -8.44 1.27 11.02
C CYS A 103 -7.62 2.21 11.91
N VAL A 104 -8.27 3.03 12.75
CA VAL A 104 -7.58 3.99 13.62
C VAL A 104 -6.83 3.27 14.75
N VAL A 105 -5.61 3.73 15.02
CA VAL A 105 -4.83 3.32 16.17
C VAL A 105 -5.06 4.33 17.28
N LYS A 106 -5.34 3.84 18.49
CA LYS A 106 -5.50 4.67 19.68
C LYS A 106 -4.38 4.42 20.66
N ASP A 107 -3.96 5.47 21.38
CA ASP A 107 -3.04 5.34 22.50
C ASP A 107 -3.73 4.80 23.76
N ARG A 108 -2.96 4.62 24.84
CA ARG A 108 -3.45 4.18 26.16
C ARG A 108 -4.53 5.08 26.77
N LYS A 109 -4.67 6.33 26.30
CA LYS A 109 -5.67 7.31 26.75
C LYS A 109 -6.89 7.34 25.81
N GLY A 110 -6.94 6.45 24.82
CA GLY A 110 -8.03 6.38 23.84
C GLY A 110 -7.96 7.44 22.74
N ARG A 111 -6.88 8.24 22.65
CA ARG A 111 -6.71 9.26 21.61
C ARG A 111 -6.24 8.62 20.32
N VAL A 112 -6.80 9.04 19.20
CA VAL A 112 -6.36 8.57 17.88
C VAL A 112 -4.95 9.11 17.61
N VAL A 113 -4.00 8.20 17.38
CA VAL A 113 -2.59 8.51 17.09
C VAL A 113 -2.17 8.15 15.67
N GLY A 114 -3.08 7.59 14.88
CA GLY A 114 -2.84 7.27 13.49
C GLY A 114 -3.86 6.25 12.96
N SER A 115 -3.51 5.62 11.85
CA SER A 115 -4.27 4.49 11.31
C SER A 115 -3.31 3.46 10.72
N ARG A 116 -3.73 2.20 10.71
CA ARG A 116 -2.95 1.08 10.17
C ARG A 116 -3.77 0.38 9.11
N ILE A 117 -3.50 0.73 7.85
CA ILE A 117 -4.11 0.06 6.69
C ILE A 117 -3.12 -0.79 5.91
N GLY A 118 -1.81 -0.58 6.10
CA GLY A 118 -0.76 -1.23 5.33
C GLY A 118 0.53 -0.42 5.35
N VAL A 119 1.40 -0.68 4.40
CA VAL A 119 2.71 -0.02 4.25
C VAL A 119 2.89 0.60 2.87
N MET A 120 3.76 1.59 2.83
CA MET A 120 4.33 2.18 1.64
C MET A 120 5.69 1.56 1.39
N GLY A 121 6.03 1.33 0.13
CA GLY A 121 7.38 0.96 -0.27
C GLY A 121 7.79 1.59 -1.59
N VAL A 122 9.06 1.45 -1.92
CA VAL A 122 9.64 1.85 -3.20
C VAL A 122 10.29 0.64 -3.87
N VAL A 123 10.15 0.52 -5.18
CA VAL A 123 10.84 -0.51 -5.95
C VAL A 123 12.34 -0.20 -5.95
N VAL A 124 13.16 -1.12 -5.42
CA VAL A 124 14.62 -1.02 -5.43
C VAL A 124 15.26 -1.92 -6.49
N ARG A 125 14.54 -2.95 -6.93
CA ARG A 125 14.88 -3.74 -8.12
C ARG A 125 13.62 -4.05 -8.91
N GLU A 126 13.61 -3.69 -10.19
CA GLU A 126 12.53 -4.07 -11.11
C GLU A 126 12.55 -5.59 -11.36
N GLY A 127 11.39 -6.16 -11.66
CA GLY A 127 11.25 -7.59 -11.88
C GLY A 127 9.80 -8.02 -11.88
N TYR A 128 9.56 -9.32 -12.03
CA TYR A 128 8.21 -9.86 -12.09
C TYR A 128 7.63 -10.09 -10.69
N VAL A 129 6.34 -9.81 -10.56
CA VAL A 129 5.50 -10.19 -9.41
C VAL A 129 4.35 -11.01 -9.95
N GLN A 130 4.12 -12.19 -9.38
CA GLN A 130 3.07 -13.11 -9.80
C GLN A 130 2.07 -13.34 -8.67
N PRO A 131 0.75 -13.40 -8.95
CA PRO A 131 -0.24 -13.82 -7.97
C PRO A 131 0.11 -15.18 -7.35
N GLY A 132 0.00 -15.29 -6.03
CA GLY A 132 0.38 -16.51 -5.30
C GLY A 132 1.89 -16.76 -5.18
N GLY A 133 2.74 -15.85 -5.67
CA GLY A 133 4.18 -15.91 -5.50
C GLY A 133 4.61 -15.82 -4.04
N GLN A 134 5.73 -16.47 -3.70
CA GLN A 134 6.33 -16.37 -2.37
C GLN A 134 6.93 -14.99 -2.14
N ILE A 135 6.89 -14.52 -0.90
CA ILE A 135 7.52 -13.27 -0.48
C ILE A 135 8.54 -13.61 0.61
N TRP A 136 9.80 -13.27 0.38
CA TRP A 136 10.85 -13.34 1.39
C TRP A 136 11.07 -11.98 2.03
N VAL A 137 11.17 -11.96 3.35
CA VAL A 137 11.33 -10.74 4.15
C VAL A 137 12.76 -10.67 4.66
N GLU A 138 13.51 -9.67 4.21
CA GLU A 138 14.85 -9.35 4.69
C GLU A 138 14.77 -8.09 5.54
N LYS A 139 14.99 -8.25 6.86
CA LYS A 139 14.97 -7.14 7.81
C LYS A 139 16.26 -6.33 7.72
N PRO A 140 16.22 -5.02 8.01
CA PRO A 140 17.44 -4.22 8.12
C PRO A 140 18.32 -4.73 9.28
N GLU A 141 19.62 -4.46 9.18
CA GLU A 141 20.61 -4.70 10.25
C GLU A 141 20.37 -3.82 11.49
#